data_AF-A0A9W9YQP1-F1
#
_entry.id   AF-A0A9W9YQP1-F1
#
_cell.length_a   1.000
_cell.length_b   1.000
_cell.length_c   1.000
_cell.angle_alpha   90.00
_cell.angle_beta   90.00
_cell.angle_gamma   90.00
#
_symmetry.space_group_name_H-M   'P 1'
#
loop_
_entity.id
_entity.type
_entity.pdbx_description
1 polymer ?
#
loop_
_entity_poly.entity_id
_entity_poly.type
_entity_poly.pdbx_seq_one_letter_code
_entity_poly.pdbx_strand_id
1 'polypeptide(L)'
;MQDFLGQKYGYRPFPVTIAASEFEKLLGAIDNQDDLQLLKNWFWRDDNSVPAQYLLQPITSLLPGYRDYANDESRKKASAEWWKAFERMQVVLRMAADKALDEESERHKYYMSVTEDEIRRGIINATDQEKHCFWFKRVITDIDDKIEDTNTGKFIDKTWGNPSSVDMPAQQLLGKLREKDLPEVLTSSNVIRYDVKWHSNGIDPSASQEHAQYIEKLCTDFYDTLTDRINRGIEEDQSTNTEDHLTEELFQHGSFCKRKCELFHGRDEF
;
A
#
# COMPACT_ATOMS: atom_id res chain seq x y z
N MET A 1 -0.87 -12.62 5.41
CA MET A 1 -0.87 -11.90 4.11
C MET A 1 0.47 -12.20 3.44
N GLN A 2 0.54 -12.22 2.11
CA GLN A 2 1.78 -12.52 1.39
C GLN A 2 2.02 -11.44 0.36
N ASP A 3 3.16 -10.75 0.47
CA ASP A 3 3.51 -9.63 -0.39
C ASP A 3 4.86 -9.83 -1.05
N PHE A 4 4.92 -9.37 -2.30
CA PHE A 4 6.11 -9.40 -3.12
C PHE A 4 6.78 -8.02 -3.12
N LEU A 5 7.63 -7.74 -2.13
CA LEU A 5 8.42 -6.50 -2.12
C LEU A 5 9.76 -6.68 -2.86
N GLY A 6 9.87 -6.03 -4.01
CA GLY A 6 11.08 -5.98 -4.84
C GLY A 6 12.01 -4.78 -4.55
N GLN A 7 12.73 -4.32 -5.57
CA GLN A 7 13.63 -3.15 -5.53
C GLN A 7 12.98 -1.83 -6.00
N LYS A 8 11.65 -1.85 -6.17
CA LYS A 8 10.86 -0.67 -6.52
C LYS A 8 9.91 -0.35 -5.37
N TYR A 9 9.99 0.87 -4.87
CA TYR A 9 9.13 1.40 -3.82
C TYR A 9 7.73 1.72 -4.34
N GLY A 10 7.64 2.22 -5.57
CA GLY A 10 6.38 2.38 -6.29
C GLY A 10 5.68 3.72 -6.09
N TYR A 11 4.39 3.75 -6.43
CA TYR A 11 3.57 4.95 -6.44
C TYR A 11 3.31 5.47 -5.01
N ARG A 12 3.58 6.77 -4.80
CA ARG A 12 3.51 7.46 -3.49
C ARG A 12 2.41 8.53 -3.45
N PRO A 13 1.12 8.16 -3.41
CA PRO A 13 0.06 9.13 -3.34
C PRO A 13 0.08 9.91 -2.03
N PHE A 14 -0.38 11.15 -2.06
CA PHE A 14 -0.74 11.85 -0.83
C PHE A 14 -2.11 11.36 -0.32
N PRO A 15 -2.45 11.55 0.97
CA PRO A 15 -3.71 11.09 1.53
C PRO A 15 -4.93 11.71 0.84
N VAL A 16 -5.93 10.88 0.56
CA VAL A 16 -7.23 11.33 0.01
C VAL A 16 -8.10 12.03 1.05
N THR A 17 -7.83 11.78 2.32
CA THR A 17 -8.53 12.34 3.48
C THR A 17 -7.49 12.88 4.45
N ILE A 18 -7.63 14.14 4.85
CA ILE A 18 -6.72 14.82 5.78
C ILE A 18 -7.58 15.51 6.85
N ALA A 19 -7.20 15.37 8.13
CA ALA A 19 -7.91 16.06 9.21
C ALA A 19 -7.93 17.58 8.98
N ALA A 20 -9.03 18.27 9.30
CA ALA A 20 -9.15 19.70 9.04
C ALA A 20 -8.07 20.52 9.74
N SER A 21 -7.80 20.19 11.01
CA SER A 21 -6.73 20.82 11.78
C SER A 21 -5.34 20.66 11.15
N GLU A 22 -5.09 19.51 10.51
CA GLU A 22 -3.84 19.25 9.83
C GLU A 22 -3.77 19.95 8.48
N PHE A 23 -4.82 19.84 7.65
CA PHE A 23 -4.85 20.46 6.34
C PHE A 23 -4.73 21.98 6.44
N GLU A 24 -5.40 22.60 7.41
CA GLU A 24 -5.29 24.04 7.68
C GLU A 24 -3.87 24.45 8.11
N LYS A 25 -3.17 23.61 8.91
CA LYS A 25 -1.74 23.82 9.23
C LYS A 25 -0.87 23.75 7.97
N LEU A 26 -1.10 22.77 7.11
CA LEU A 26 -0.36 22.63 5.84
C LEU A 26 -0.57 23.84 4.94
N LEU A 27 -1.82 24.29 4.79
CA LEU A 27 -2.14 25.50 4.03
C LEU A 27 -1.43 26.74 4.59
N GLY A 28 -1.34 26.86 5.93
CA GLY A 28 -0.63 27.96 6.59
C GLY A 28 0.89 27.96 6.35
N ALA A 29 1.48 26.82 5.95
CA ALA A 29 2.90 26.71 5.64
C ALA A 29 3.25 27.03 4.17
N ILE A 30 2.24 27.20 3.30
CA ILE A 30 2.42 27.44 1.86
C ILE A 30 2.44 28.95 1.58
N ASP A 31 3.58 29.42 1.07
CA ASP A 31 3.77 30.85 0.76
C ASP A 31 3.20 31.23 -0.62
N ASN A 32 3.16 30.29 -1.57
CA ASN A 32 2.70 30.51 -2.94
C ASN A 32 1.16 30.46 -3.03
N GLN A 33 0.55 31.54 -3.53
CA GLN A 33 -0.91 31.66 -3.64
C GLN A 33 -1.53 30.72 -4.67
N ASP A 34 -0.85 30.44 -5.79
CA ASP A 34 -1.36 29.51 -6.81
C ASP A 34 -1.39 28.07 -6.28
N ASP A 35 -0.40 27.68 -5.49
CA ASP A 35 -0.35 26.37 -4.84
C ASP A 35 -1.44 26.22 -3.77
N LEU A 36 -1.64 27.28 -2.98
CA LEU A 36 -2.72 27.35 -2.00
C LEU A 36 -4.10 27.19 -2.69
N GLN A 37 -4.30 27.91 -3.79
CA GLN A 37 -5.54 27.85 -4.56
C GLN A 37 -5.72 26.49 -5.24
N LEU A 38 -4.64 25.87 -5.72
CA LEU A 38 -4.66 24.51 -6.27
C LEU A 38 -5.18 23.51 -5.24
N LEU A 39 -4.62 23.51 -4.03
CA LEU A 39 -5.05 22.60 -2.97
C LEU A 39 -6.48 22.88 -2.52
N LYS A 40 -6.87 24.15 -2.33
CA LYS A 40 -8.26 24.52 -1.98
C LYS A 40 -9.26 24.17 -3.08
N ASN A 41 -8.83 24.16 -4.34
CA ASN A 41 -9.68 23.77 -5.45
C ASN A 41 -9.90 22.25 -5.49
N TRP A 42 -8.90 21.44 -5.11
CA TRP A 42 -8.96 19.98 -5.15
C TRP A 42 -9.49 19.33 -3.87
N PHE A 43 -9.27 19.95 -2.71
CA PHE A 43 -9.73 19.42 -1.42
C PHE A 43 -10.97 20.16 -0.92
N TRP A 44 -12.02 19.42 -0.62
CA TRP A 44 -13.27 19.94 -0.08
C TRP A 44 -13.43 19.60 1.40
N ARG A 45 -13.85 20.58 2.20
CA ARG A 45 -14.08 20.40 3.64
C ARG A 45 -15.40 19.69 3.88
N ASP A 46 -15.36 18.62 4.65
CA ASP A 46 -16.49 17.84 5.13
C ASP A 46 -16.65 18.05 6.65
N ASP A 47 -17.62 18.88 7.02
CA ASP A 47 -18.00 19.15 8.41
C ASP A 47 -18.98 18.09 8.98
N ASN A 48 -19.42 17.11 8.18
CA ASN A 48 -20.26 16.02 8.70
C ASN A 48 -19.43 14.94 9.43
N SER A 49 -18.13 14.89 9.16
CA SER A 49 -17.21 14.03 9.91
C SER A 49 -16.86 14.65 11.25
N VAL A 50 -16.72 13.82 12.29
CA VAL A 50 -16.32 14.24 13.64
C VAL A 50 -15.07 13.45 14.04
N PRO A 51 -13.86 14.05 14.01
CA PRO A 51 -13.58 15.45 13.68
C PRO A 51 -13.68 15.78 12.18
N ALA A 52 -13.87 17.07 11.86
CA ALA A 52 -13.97 17.55 10.48
C ALA A 52 -12.71 17.23 9.65
N GLN A 53 -12.89 17.02 8.35
CA GLN A 53 -11.83 16.57 7.44
C GLN A 53 -11.90 17.26 6.08
N TYR A 54 -10.80 17.26 5.34
CA TYR A 54 -10.76 17.62 3.93
C TYR A 54 -10.63 16.36 3.08
N LEU A 55 -11.45 16.29 2.03
CA LEU A 55 -11.52 15.18 1.10
C LEU A 55 -11.03 15.61 -0.28
N LEU A 56 -10.15 14.83 -0.89
CA LEU A 56 -9.78 14.98 -2.28
C LEU A 56 -11.01 14.72 -3.15
N GLN A 57 -11.38 15.71 -3.97
CA GLN A 57 -12.53 15.61 -4.83
C GLN A 57 -12.32 14.59 -5.96
N PRO A 58 -13.40 13.94 -6.44
CA PRO A 58 -13.31 13.10 -7.63
C PRO A 58 -12.74 13.87 -8.83
N ILE A 59 -11.86 13.23 -9.59
CA ILE A 59 -11.23 13.85 -10.79
C ILE A 59 -12.30 14.41 -11.74
N THR A 60 -13.40 13.68 -11.92
CA THR A 60 -14.52 14.07 -12.80
C THR A 60 -15.30 15.30 -12.32
N SER A 61 -15.19 15.71 -11.05
CA SER A 61 -15.85 16.91 -10.54
C SER A 61 -15.23 18.18 -11.12
N LEU A 62 -13.90 18.19 -11.29
CA LEU A 62 -13.16 19.32 -11.87
C LEU A 62 -12.80 19.10 -13.34
N LEU A 63 -12.66 17.84 -13.75
CA LEU A 63 -12.28 17.44 -15.10
C LEU A 63 -13.29 16.42 -15.65
N PRO A 64 -14.50 16.84 -16.08
CA PRO A 64 -15.56 15.95 -16.54
C PRO A 64 -15.15 15.03 -17.70
N GLY A 65 -14.24 15.48 -18.56
CA GLY A 65 -13.70 14.72 -19.69
C GLY A 65 -12.83 13.51 -19.29
N TYR A 66 -12.42 13.37 -18.03
CA TYR A 66 -11.51 12.31 -17.58
C TYR A 66 -12.08 10.89 -17.79
N ARG A 67 -13.41 10.74 -17.77
CA ARG A 67 -14.13 9.48 -18.03
C ARG A 67 -15.00 9.54 -19.29
N ASP A 68 -14.68 10.43 -20.23
CA ASP A 68 -15.36 10.47 -21.52
C ASP A 68 -14.79 9.39 -22.44
N TYR A 69 -15.36 8.19 -22.37
CA TYR A 69 -14.94 7.06 -23.21
C TYR A 69 -15.35 7.22 -24.68
N ALA A 70 -16.25 8.15 -24.99
CA ALA A 70 -16.67 8.44 -26.35
C ALA A 70 -15.72 9.45 -27.04
N ASN A 71 -15.02 10.30 -26.28
CA ASN A 71 -14.10 11.29 -26.79
C ASN A 71 -12.66 11.10 -26.24
N ASP A 72 -11.82 10.44 -27.04
CA ASP A 72 -10.43 10.18 -26.69
C ASP A 72 -9.58 11.44 -26.49
N GLU A 73 -9.84 12.52 -27.24
CA GLU A 73 -9.09 13.78 -27.14
C GLU A 73 -9.38 14.50 -25.82
N SER A 74 -10.68 14.61 -25.48
CA SER A 74 -11.14 15.14 -24.18
C SER A 74 -10.53 14.38 -23.01
N ARG A 75 -10.53 13.04 -23.08
CA ARG A 75 -9.93 12.18 -22.07
C ARG A 75 -8.43 12.38 -21.92
N LYS A 76 -7.69 12.42 -23.03
CA LYS A 76 -6.23 12.65 -23.00
C LYS A 76 -5.89 14.00 -22.38
N LYS A 77 -6.61 15.06 -22.75
CA LYS A 77 -6.43 16.40 -22.19
C LYS A 77 -6.70 16.43 -20.69
N ALA A 78 -7.85 15.91 -20.26
CA ALA A 78 -8.20 15.83 -18.84
C ALA A 78 -7.20 14.97 -18.04
N SER A 79 -6.71 13.87 -18.62
CA SER A 79 -5.68 13.05 -17.99
C SER A 79 -4.36 13.80 -17.79
N ALA A 80 -3.92 14.56 -18.80
CA ALA A 80 -2.71 15.37 -18.69
C ALA A 80 -2.86 16.49 -17.65
N GLU A 81 -4.03 17.15 -17.60
CA GLU A 81 -4.34 18.17 -16.59
C GLU A 81 -4.38 17.59 -15.17
N TRP A 82 -4.97 16.40 -14.99
CA TRP A 82 -4.95 15.69 -13.71
C TRP A 82 -3.53 15.38 -13.25
N TRP A 83 -2.71 14.73 -14.08
CA TRP A 83 -1.35 14.37 -13.68
C TRP A 83 -0.49 15.59 -13.37
N LYS A 84 -0.63 16.66 -14.14
CA LYS A 84 0.05 17.94 -13.85
C LYS A 84 -0.38 18.51 -12.48
N ALA A 85 -1.68 18.50 -12.19
CA ALA A 85 -2.19 18.98 -10.90
C ALA A 85 -1.74 18.06 -9.75
N PHE A 86 -1.82 16.74 -9.94
CA PHE A 86 -1.43 15.74 -8.97
C PHE A 86 0.04 15.85 -8.58
N GLU A 87 0.95 15.92 -9.56
CA GLU A 87 2.39 16.08 -9.32
C GLU A 87 2.68 17.36 -8.56
N ARG A 88 2.01 18.47 -8.93
CA ARG A 88 2.18 19.74 -8.21
C ARG A 88 1.67 19.65 -6.77
N MET A 89 0.47 19.11 -6.55
CA MET A 89 -0.08 18.92 -5.21
C MET A 89 0.81 18.02 -4.35
N GLN A 90 1.36 16.95 -4.94
CA GLN A 90 2.27 16.04 -4.24
C GLN A 90 3.53 16.75 -3.74
N VAL A 91 4.16 17.56 -4.59
CA VAL A 91 5.34 18.36 -4.20
C VAL A 91 4.97 19.36 -3.10
N VAL A 92 3.87 20.09 -3.27
CA VAL A 92 3.44 21.13 -2.33
C VAL A 92 3.08 20.52 -0.96
N LEU A 93 2.33 19.42 -0.94
CA LEU A 93 1.93 18.77 0.32
C LEU A 93 3.13 18.20 1.07
N ARG A 94 4.12 17.63 0.37
CA ARG A 94 5.37 17.15 0.98
C ARG A 94 6.17 18.29 1.60
N MET A 95 6.37 19.38 0.85
CA MET A 95 7.06 20.57 1.35
C MET A 95 6.34 21.19 2.54
N ALA A 96 5.01 21.29 2.49
CA ALA A 96 4.19 21.79 3.58
C ALA A 96 4.27 20.89 4.81
N ALA A 97 4.24 19.56 4.63
CA ALA A 97 4.36 18.59 5.71
C ALA A 97 5.73 18.70 6.40
N ASP A 98 6.81 18.82 5.64
CA ASP A 98 8.17 19.00 6.19
C ASP A 98 8.32 20.31 6.99
N LYS A 99 7.56 21.36 6.62
CA LYS A 99 7.59 22.67 7.31
C LYS A 99 6.64 22.75 8.50
N ALA A 100 5.49 22.08 8.46
CA ALA A 100 4.38 22.26 9.39
C ALA A 100 4.20 21.14 10.42
N LEU A 101 4.72 19.94 10.15
CA LEU A 101 4.52 18.75 10.99
C LEU A 101 5.83 18.35 11.64
N ASP A 102 5.84 18.27 12.97
CA ASP A 102 7.04 17.99 13.77
C ASP A 102 7.33 16.48 13.85
N GLU A 103 6.29 15.64 13.87
CA GLU A 103 6.44 14.19 14.00
C GLU A 103 6.74 13.51 12.66
N GLU A 104 7.74 12.60 12.63
CA GLU A 104 8.08 11.83 11.43
C GLU A 104 6.91 10.96 10.95
N SER A 105 6.17 10.35 11.89
CA SER A 105 4.96 9.56 11.63
C SER A 105 3.90 10.37 10.87
N GLU A 106 3.68 11.63 11.26
CA GLU A 106 2.72 12.53 10.62
C GLU A 106 3.18 12.97 9.23
N ARG A 107 4.48 13.19 9.01
CA ARG A 107 5.02 13.51 7.69
C ARG A 107 5.01 12.30 6.74
N HIS A 108 5.28 11.11 7.28
CA HIS A 108 5.55 9.91 6.49
C HIS A 108 4.39 9.52 5.56
N LYS A 109 3.13 9.78 5.95
CA LYS A 109 1.95 9.53 5.09
C LYS A 109 1.93 10.32 3.77
N TYR A 110 2.71 11.40 3.63
CA TYR A 110 2.87 12.14 2.36
C TYR A 110 3.96 11.55 1.45
N TYR A 111 4.74 10.63 1.98
CA TYR A 111 5.87 9.97 1.32
C TYR A 111 5.66 8.47 1.11
N MET A 112 4.74 7.87 1.87
CA MET A 112 4.45 6.43 1.85
C MET A 112 3.99 5.96 0.47
N SER A 113 4.52 4.83 0.00
CA SER A 113 3.99 4.17 -1.19
C SER A 113 2.78 3.30 -0.85
N VAL A 114 1.94 3.02 -1.85
CA VAL A 114 0.83 2.06 -1.72
C VAL A 114 1.35 0.70 -1.24
N THR A 115 2.48 0.25 -1.80
CA THR A 115 3.11 -1.02 -1.42
C THR A 115 3.59 -1.00 0.03
N GLU A 116 4.17 0.09 0.52
CA GLU A 116 4.52 0.18 1.95
C GLU A 116 3.29 0.14 2.84
N ASP A 117 2.22 0.86 2.48
CA ASP A 117 0.98 0.90 3.25
C ASP A 117 0.31 -0.48 3.34
N GLU A 118 0.29 -1.23 2.23
CA GLU A 118 -0.14 -2.64 2.16
C GLU A 118 0.70 -3.51 3.10
N ILE A 119 2.03 -3.41 3.03
CA ILE A 119 2.95 -4.18 3.88
C ILE A 119 2.80 -3.83 5.35
N ARG A 120 2.61 -2.54 5.67
CA ARG A 120 2.42 -2.12 7.06
C ARG A 120 1.15 -2.72 7.64
N ARG A 121 0.05 -2.67 6.89
CA ARG A 121 -1.24 -3.24 7.32
C ARG A 121 -1.24 -4.77 7.32
N GLY A 122 -0.55 -5.38 6.37
CA GLY A 122 -0.57 -6.81 6.10
C GLY A 122 0.42 -7.64 6.90
N ILE A 123 1.56 -7.04 7.25
CA ILE A 123 2.70 -7.72 7.87
C ILE A 123 3.07 -7.02 9.17
N ILE A 124 3.46 -5.74 9.14
CA ILE A 124 4.08 -5.06 10.30
C ILE A 124 3.10 -4.86 11.46
N ASN A 125 1.85 -4.53 11.16
CA ASN A 125 0.81 -4.28 12.16
C ASN A 125 -0.13 -5.49 12.34
N ALA A 126 0.17 -6.62 11.70
CA ALA A 126 -0.66 -7.82 11.78
C ALA A 126 -0.37 -8.59 13.08
N THR A 127 -1.39 -9.26 13.62
CA THR A 127 -1.22 -10.20 14.72
C THR A 127 -0.64 -11.53 14.20
N ASP A 128 0.16 -12.21 15.03
CA ASP A 128 0.73 -13.52 14.70
C ASP A 128 1.49 -13.55 13.35
N GLN A 129 2.16 -12.44 13.02
CA GLN A 129 2.90 -12.26 11.76
C GLN A 129 3.94 -13.37 11.51
N GLU A 130 4.59 -13.89 12.54
CA GLU A 130 5.54 -15.00 12.45
C GLU A 130 4.90 -16.31 11.95
N LYS A 131 3.60 -16.49 12.18
CA LYS A 131 2.88 -17.69 11.74
C LYS A 131 2.36 -17.56 10.31
N HIS A 132 1.90 -16.37 9.92
CA HIS A 132 1.06 -16.19 8.73
C HIS A 132 1.61 -15.24 7.66
N CYS A 133 2.77 -14.62 7.89
CA CYS A 133 3.37 -13.69 6.95
C CYS A 133 4.74 -14.19 6.47
N PHE A 134 4.97 -14.04 5.17
CA PHE A 134 6.20 -14.42 4.49
C PHE A 134 6.61 -13.35 3.52
N TRP A 135 7.92 -13.21 3.36
CA TRP A 135 8.49 -12.30 2.39
C TRP A 135 9.40 -13.03 1.42
N PHE A 136 8.96 -13.09 0.17
CA PHE A 136 9.76 -13.58 -0.96
C PHE A 136 10.61 -12.41 -1.50
N LYS A 137 11.84 -12.31 -1.00
CA LYS A 137 12.77 -11.19 -1.26
C LYS A 137 13.61 -11.47 -2.50
N ARG A 138 13.29 -10.84 -3.63
CA ARG A 138 14.19 -10.77 -4.79
C ARG A 138 15.24 -9.67 -4.61
N VAL A 139 16.50 -9.98 -4.92
CA VAL A 139 17.61 -9.03 -5.01
C VAL A 139 18.27 -9.18 -6.38
N ILE A 140 18.13 -8.16 -7.23
CA ILE A 140 18.91 -8.02 -8.45
C ILE A 140 20.24 -7.40 -8.04
N THR A 141 21.28 -8.22 -8.03
CA THR A 141 22.55 -7.93 -7.32
C THR A 141 23.41 -6.87 -7.99
N ASP A 142 23.25 -6.67 -9.29
CA ASP A 142 24.04 -5.77 -10.13
C ASP A 142 23.18 -4.66 -10.78
N ILE A 143 21.97 -4.41 -10.26
CA ILE A 143 21.04 -3.44 -10.86
C ILE A 143 21.56 -2.00 -10.82
N ASP A 144 22.33 -1.65 -9.78
CA ASP A 144 22.91 -0.31 -9.62
C ASP A 144 23.94 -0.02 -10.73
N ASP A 145 24.64 -1.06 -11.21
CA ASP A 145 25.58 -0.96 -12.33
C ASP A 145 24.86 -0.85 -13.69
N LYS A 146 23.53 -1.00 -13.71
CA LYS A 146 22.69 -1.07 -14.93
C LYS A 146 21.65 0.04 -15.00
N ILE A 147 21.72 1.06 -14.15
CA ILE A 147 20.73 2.15 -14.06
C ILE A 147 20.46 2.82 -15.43
N GLU A 148 21.45 2.89 -16.32
CA GLU A 148 21.30 3.49 -17.65
C GLU A 148 20.44 2.66 -18.62
N ASP A 149 20.24 1.37 -18.35
CA ASP A 149 19.40 0.49 -19.15
C ASP A 149 17.94 0.96 -19.11
N THR A 150 17.29 0.98 -20.27
CA THR A 150 15.92 1.49 -20.45
C THR A 150 14.88 0.69 -19.66
N ASN A 151 15.14 -0.58 -19.36
CA ASN A 151 14.22 -1.44 -18.63
C ASN A 151 14.36 -1.34 -17.10
N THR A 152 15.42 -0.74 -16.56
CA THR A 152 15.60 -0.63 -15.09
C THR A 152 14.51 0.18 -14.40
N GLY A 153 13.86 1.13 -15.10
CA GLY A 153 12.73 1.90 -14.54
C GLY A 153 11.51 1.04 -14.15
N LYS A 154 11.45 -0.22 -14.62
CA LYS A 154 10.45 -1.20 -14.18
C LYS A 154 10.75 -1.77 -12.78
N PHE A 155 12.01 -1.70 -12.34
CA PHE A 155 12.52 -2.37 -11.14
C PHE A 155 13.09 -1.42 -10.09
N ILE A 156 13.38 -0.17 -10.47
CA ILE A 156 13.84 0.93 -9.60
C ILE A 156 13.00 2.17 -9.91
N ASP A 157 12.70 2.97 -8.89
CA ASP A 157 12.03 4.26 -9.06
C ASP A 157 12.97 5.28 -9.68
N LYS A 158 12.52 5.88 -10.79
CA LYS A 158 13.24 6.94 -11.50
C LYS A 158 12.45 8.23 -11.45
N THR A 159 13.16 9.35 -11.33
CA THR A 159 12.61 10.70 -11.40
C THR A 159 12.04 10.97 -12.80
N TRP A 160 11.02 11.82 -12.86
CA TRP A 160 10.47 12.27 -14.12
C TRP A 160 11.40 13.31 -14.76
N GLY A 161 11.74 13.13 -16.04
CA GLY A 161 12.62 14.03 -16.78
C GLY A 161 13.55 13.31 -17.75
N ASN A 162 14.26 14.08 -18.57
CA ASN A 162 15.31 13.57 -19.45
C ASN A 162 16.60 14.40 -19.23
N PRO A 163 17.68 13.80 -18.69
CA PRO A 163 17.80 12.41 -18.28
C PRO A 163 17.01 12.10 -17.00
N SER A 164 16.41 10.91 -16.94
CA SER A 164 15.82 10.40 -15.69
C SER A 164 16.94 9.88 -14.79
N SER A 165 16.83 10.13 -13.49
CA SER A 165 17.79 9.67 -12.48
C SER A 165 17.10 8.78 -11.45
N VAL A 166 17.86 8.08 -10.62
CA VAL A 166 17.28 7.30 -9.51
C VAL A 166 16.60 8.25 -8.51
N ASP A 167 15.37 7.90 -8.11
CA ASP A 167 14.64 8.60 -7.06
C ASP A 167 15.21 8.23 -5.68
N MET A 168 16.24 8.96 -5.26
CA MET A 168 16.96 8.69 -4.01
C MET A 168 16.04 8.67 -2.77
N PRO A 169 15.07 9.60 -2.60
CA PRO A 169 14.11 9.51 -1.49
C PRO A 169 13.32 8.20 -1.50
N ALA A 170 12.84 7.73 -2.67
CA ALA A 170 12.15 6.44 -2.76
C ALA A 170 13.08 5.27 -2.39
N GLN A 171 14.33 5.29 -2.83
CA GLN A 171 15.31 4.24 -2.50
C GLN A 171 15.65 4.21 -1.00
N GLN A 172 15.75 5.37 -0.36
CA GLN A 172 15.97 5.45 1.09
C GLN A 172 14.80 4.86 1.89
N LEU A 173 13.56 5.20 1.52
CA LEU A 173 12.35 4.65 2.15
C LEU A 173 12.25 3.14 1.94
N LEU A 174 12.50 2.68 0.72
CA LEU A 174 12.53 1.25 0.41
C LEU A 174 13.62 0.52 1.20
N GLY A 175 14.81 1.11 1.32
CA GLY A 175 15.91 0.57 2.11
C GLY A 175 15.53 0.44 3.59
N LYS A 176 14.91 1.47 4.18
CA LYS A 176 14.37 1.42 5.55
C LYS A 176 13.34 0.28 5.70
N LEU A 177 12.39 0.17 4.77
CA LEU A 177 11.36 -0.87 4.82
C LEU A 177 11.95 -2.29 4.71
N ARG A 178 12.88 -2.51 3.77
CA ARG A 178 13.44 -3.84 3.45
C ARG A 178 14.50 -4.31 4.42
N GLU A 179 15.35 -3.41 4.88
CA GLU A 179 16.55 -3.77 5.65
C GLU A 179 16.43 -3.47 7.13
N LYS A 180 15.39 -2.74 7.56
CA LYS A 180 15.11 -2.46 8.97
C LYS A 180 13.71 -2.92 9.39
N ASP A 181 12.66 -2.31 8.85
CA ASP A 181 11.31 -2.50 9.38
C ASP A 181 10.79 -3.94 9.22
N LEU A 182 10.99 -4.57 8.06
CA LEU A 182 10.59 -5.98 7.85
C LEU A 182 11.40 -6.98 8.68
N PRO A 183 12.75 -6.91 8.75
CA PRO A 183 13.54 -7.78 9.63
C PRO A 183 13.28 -7.64 11.13
N GLU A 184 12.78 -6.49 11.60
CA GLU A 184 12.38 -6.30 13.02
C GLU A 184 11.12 -7.10 13.38
N VAL A 185 10.35 -7.52 12.38
CA VAL A 185 8.98 -8.05 12.48
C VAL A 185 8.91 -9.51 12.05
N LEU A 186 9.62 -9.87 10.98
CA LEU A 186 9.67 -11.22 10.43
C LEU A 186 10.96 -11.93 10.87
N THR A 187 10.80 -13.16 11.34
CA THR A 187 11.93 -14.05 11.61
C THR A 187 12.61 -14.47 10.31
N SER A 188 13.89 -14.85 10.38
CA SER A 188 14.66 -15.28 9.21
C SER A 188 14.06 -16.50 8.49
N SER A 189 13.31 -17.36 9.19
CA SER A 189 12.59 -18.48 8.59
C SER A 189 11.44 -18.06 7.67
N ASN A 190 10.94 -16.84 7.82
CA ASN A 190 9.82 -16.31 7.05
C ASN A 190 10.27 -15.41 5.90
N VAL A 191 11.59 -15.25 5.70
CA VAL A 191 12.18 -14.48 4.61
C VAL A 191 12.89 -15.42 3.65
N ILE A 192 12.34 -15.56 2.45
CA ILE A 192 12.89 -16.44 1.42
C ILE A 192 13.55 -15.55 0.37
N ARG A 193 14.88 -15.60 0.30
CA ARG A 193 15.70 -14.70 -0.53
C ARG A 193 16.11 -15.36 -1.84
N TYR A 194 16.05 -14.57 -2.91
CA TYR A 194 16.50 -14.95 -4.25
C TYR A 194 17.39 -13.87 -4.82
N ASP A 195 18.64 -14.23 -5.10
CA ASP A 195 19.61 -13.34 -5.73
C ASP A 195 19.69 -13.68 -7.21
N VAL A 196 19.53 -12.67 -8.06
CA VAL A 196 19.57 -12.80 -9.52
C VAL A 196 20.43 -11.71 -10.14
N LYS A 197 20.94 -11.96 -11.35
CA LYS A 197 21.62 -10.95 -12.18
C LYS A 197 20.67 -10.21 -13.10
N TRP A 198 21.04 -9.01 -13.51
CA TRP A 198 20.28 -8.25 -14.49
C TRP A 198 20.46 -8.82 -15.90
N HIS A 199 19.39 -8.86 -16.67
CA HIS A 199 19.43 -9.04 -18.12
C HIS A 199 18.87 -7.78 -18.79
N SER A 200 19.25 -7.49 -20.04
CA SER A 200 18.86 -6.26 -20.75
C SER A 200 17.33 -6.09 -20.91
N ASN A 201 16.59 -7.19 -20.87
CA ASN A 201 15.11 -7.19 -20.86
C ASN A 201 14.51 -7.10 -19.44
N GLY A 202 15.33 -6.90 -18.40
CA GLY A 202 14.98 -7.06 -17.01
C GLY A 202 15.01 -8.52 -16.55
N ILE A 203 14.02 -8.94 -15.76
CA ILE A 203 13.85 -10.36 -15.42
C ILE A 203 13.07 -11.06 -16.54
N ASP A 204 13.78 -11.88 -17.31
CA ASP A 204 13.29 -12.56 -18.50
C ASP A 204 13.67 -14.05 -18.47
N PRO A 205 12.75 -14.95 -18.09
CA PRO A 205 13.00 -16.40 -18.04
C PRO A 205 13.12 -17.05 -19.42
N SER A 206 12.65 -16.39 -20.50
CA SER A 206 12.80 -16.90 -21.87
C SER A 206 14.20 -16.63 -22.41
N ALA A 207 14.84 -15.55 -21.96
CA ALA A 207 16.16 -15.13 -22.40
C ALA A 207 17.31 -15.56 -21.46
N SER A 208 17.02 -15.90 -20.20
CA SER A 208 18.02 -16.29 -19.20
C SER A 208 17.63 -17.56 -18.45
N GLN A 209 18.50 -18.57 -18.52
CA GLN A 209 18.34 -19.82 -17.78
C GLN A 209 18.33 -19.60 -16.26
N GLU A 210 19.13 -18.64 -15.76
CA GLU A 210 19.15 -18.25 -14.35
C GLU A 210 17.78 -17.69 -13.92
N HIS A 211 17.17 -16.85 -14.75
CA HIS A 211 15.84 -16.32 -14.47
C HIS A 211 14.77 -17.41 -14.52
N ALA A 212 14.84 -18.35 -15.46
CA ALA A 212 13.93 -19.48 -15.51
C ALA A 212 14.01 -20.31 -14.22
N GLN A 213 15.22 -20.64 -13.77
CA GLN A 213 15.46 -21.38 -12.52
C GLN A 213 14.98 -20.60 -11.30
N TYR A 214 15.22 -19.28 -11.25
CA TYR A 214 14.72 -18.41 -10.18
C TYR A 214 13.18 -18.45 -10.11
N ILE A 215 12.50 -18.26 -11.24
CA ILE A 215 11.03 -18.25 -11.29
C ILE A 215 10.46 -19.62 -10.92
N GLU A 216 11.05 -20.71 -11.42
CA GLU A 216 10.66 -22.07 -11.05
C GLU A 216 10.81 -22.31 -9.54
N LYS A 217 11.98 -21.98 -8.98
CA LYS A 217 12.23 -22.10 -7.54
C LYS A 217 11.25 -21.25 -6.72
N LEU A 218 10.99 -20.02 -7.16
CA LEU A 218 10.04 -19.14 -6.51
C LEU A 218 8.64 -19.75 -6.46
N CYS A 219 8.15 -20.25 -7.60
CA CYS A 219 6.83 -20.87 -7.67
C CYS A 219 6.72 -22.09 -6.76
N THR A 220 7.74 -22.95 -6.74
CA THR A 220 7.79 -24.13 -5.87
C THR A 220 7.81 -23.73 -4.40
N ASP A 221 8.74 -22.87 -4.00
CA ASP A 221 8.84 -22.41 -2.61
C ASP A 221 7.54 -21.74 -2.14
N PHE A 222 6.92 -20.93 -3.01
CA PHE A 222 5.65 -20.27 -2.72
C PHE A 222 4.52 -21.27 -2.50
N TYR A 223 4.38 -22.25 -3.41
CA TYR A 223 3.38 -23.31 -3.31
C TYR A 223 3.56 -24.14 -2.05
N ASP A 224 4.78 -24.59 -1.78
CA ASP A 224 5.10 -25.44 -0.63
C ASP A 224 4.86 -24.69 0.68
N THR A 225 5.32 -23.43 0.76
CA THR A 225 5.13 -22.58 1.94
C THR A 225 3.66 -22.33 2.24
N LEU A 226 2.86 -22.04 1.21
CA LEU A 226 1.42 -21.86 1.38
C LEU A 226 0.72 -23.14 1.82
N THR A 227 1.05 -24.24 1.16
CA THR A 227 0.43 -25.54 1.42
C THR A 227 0.72 -26.01 2.84
N ASP A 228 1.98 -25.93 3.27
CA ASP A 228 2.39 -26.23 4.65
C ASP A 228 1.57 -25.41 5.67
N ARG A 229 1.42 -24.12 5.42
CA ARG A 229 0.72 -23.23 6.36
C ARG A 229 -0.77 -23.43 6.42
N ILE A 230 -1.40 -23.73 5.28
CA ILE A 230 -2.81 -24.10 5.26
C ILE A 230 -3.01 -25.41 6.04
N ASN A 231 -2.17 -26.41 5.80
CA ASN A 231 -2.26 -27.69 6.51
C ASN A 231 -2.06 -27.53 8.01
N ARG A 232 -1.06 -26.75 8.44
CA ARG A 232 -0.85 -26.42 9.85
C ARG A 232 -2.04 -25.69 10.47
N GLY A 233 -2.63 -24.73 9.75
CA GLY A 233 -3.83 -24.05 10.21
C GLY A 233 -5.02 -25.00 10.41
N ILE A 234 -5.18 -25.99 9.52
CA ILE A 234 -6.20 -27.04 9.65
C ILE A 234 -5.91 -27.94 10.86
N GLU A 235 -4.66 -28.35 11.06
CA GLU A 235 -4.26 -29.17 12.22
C GLU A 235 -4.46 -28.43 13.55
N GLU A 236 -4.07 -27.15 13.60
CA GLU A 236 -4.29 -26.28 14.76
C GLU A 236 -5.80 -26.16 15.05
N ASP A 237 -6.62 -25.85 14.04
CA ASP A 237 -8.08 -25.79 14.20
C ASP A 237 -8.66 -27.11 14.70
N GLN A 238 -8.29 -28.25 14.10
CA GLN A 238 -8.76 -29.57 14.53
C GLN A 238 -8.33 -29.93 15.95
N SER A 239 -7.13 -29.51 16.38
CA SER A 239 -6.65 -29.74 17.74
C SER A 239 -7.36 -28.86 18.77
N THR A 240 -7.77 -27.65 18.38
CA THR A 240 -8.45 -26.69 19.26
C THR A 240 -9.96 -26.94 19.30
N ASN A 241 -10.59 -27.32 18.18
CA ASN A 241 -11.98 -27.75 18.04
C ASN A 241 -12.21 -29.22 18.44
N THR A 242 -11.42 -29.75 19.37
CA THR A 242 -11.78 -30.98 20.09
C THR A 242 -12.78 -30.71 21.23
N GLU A 243 -13.50 -29.59 21.18
CA GLU A 243 -14.57 -29.25 22.12
C GLU A 243 -15.91 -29.86 21.65
N ASP A 244 -16.35 -30.84 22.44
CA ASP A 244 -17.72 -31.32 22.64
C ASP A 244 -18.80 -30.57 21.84
N HIS A 245 -19.31 -31.22 20.78
CA HIS A 245 -20.44 -30.73 19.97
C HIS A 245 -21.62 -30.21 20.82
N LEU A 246 -21.81 -30.76 22.03
CA LEU A 246 -22.82 -30.30 22.98
C LEU A 246 -22.54 -28.89 23.52
N THR A 247 -21.28 -28.53 23.77
CA THR A 247 -20.87 -27.21 24.25
C THR A 247 -21.10 -26.15 23.17
N GLU A 248 -20.76 -26.47 21.92
CA GLU A 248 -21.02 -25.58 20.78
C GLU A 248 -22.53 -25.42 20.53
N GLU A 249 -23.30 -26.51 20.58
CA GLU A 249 -24.77 -26.48 20.47
C GLU A 249 -25.41 -25.63 21.58
N LEU A 250 -24.96 -25.79 22.83
CA LEU A 250 -25.41 -24.98 23.97
C LEU A 250 -25.11 -23.49 23.78
N PHE A 251 -23.91 -23.15 23.28
CA PHE A 251 -23.53 -21.76 23.03
C PHE A 251 -24.35 -21.14 21.90
N GLN A 252 -24.57 -21.89 20.81
CA GLN A 252 -25.41 -21.46 19.69
C GLN A 252 -26.86 -21.25 20.13
N HIS A 253 -27.45 -22.17 20.90
CA HIS A 253 -28.79 -22.01 21.46
C HIS A 253 -28.87 -20.82 22.42
N GLY A 254 -27.89 -20.64 23.29
CA GLY A 254 -27.83 -19.50 24.22
C GLY A 254 -27.77 -18.16 23.47
N SER A 255 -26.89 -18.04 22.48
CA SER A 255 -26.79 -16.85 21.62
C SER A 255 -28.06 -16.60 20.81
N PHE A 256 -28.68 -17.65 20.29
CA PHE A 256 -29.94 -17.54 19.56
C PHE A 256 -31.08 -17.06 20.46
N CYS A 257 -31.22 -17.63 21.67
CA CYS A 257 -32.19 -17.19 22.67
C CYS A 257 -31.99 -15.72 23.03
N LYS A 258 -30.75 -15.30 23.32
CA LYS A 258 -30.42 -13.90 23.64
C LYS A 258 -30.85 -12.95 22.51
N ARG A 259 -30.48 -13.25 21.26
CA ARG A 259 -30.90 -12.46 20.09
C ARG A 259 -32.42 -12.40 19.94
N LYS A 260 -33.12 -13.51 20.17
CA LYS A 260 -34.58 -13.52 20.12
C LYS A 260 -35.18 -12.68 21.23
N CYS A 261 -34.66 -12.72 22.45
CA CYS A 261 -35.12 -11.87 23.55
C CYS A 261 -34.86 -10.37 23.28
N GLU A 262 -33.74 -10.02 22.64
CA GLU A 262 -33.43 -8.62 22.28
C GLU A 262 -34.32 -8.07 21.16
N LEU A 263 -34.75 -8.94 20.23
CA LEU A 263 -35.58 -8.56 19.08
C LEU A 263 -37.08 -8.75 19.33
N PHE A 264 -37.45 -9.50 20.36
CA PHE A 264 -38.84 -9.78 20.69
C PHE A 264 -39.40 -8.66 21.55
N HIS A 265 -40.07 -7.71 20.90
CA HIS A 265 -41.04 -6.87 21.57
C HIS A 265 -42.36 -7.65 21.70
N GLY A 266 -42.73 -7.98 22.94
CA GLY A 266 -44.02 -8.57 23.26
C GLY A 266 -45.18 -7.62 22.96
N ARG A 267 -46.42 -8.09 23.17
CA ARG A 267 -47.60 -7.22 23.20
C ARG A 267 -47.77 -6.74 24.64
N ASP A 268 -47.28 -5.55 24.94
CA ASP A 268 -47.39 -4.98 26.29
C ASP A 268 -48.79 -4.46 26.63
N GLU A 269 -49.74 -4.38 25.68
CA GLU A 269 -51.12 -4.00 25.98
C GLU A 269 -52.13 -4.72 25.06
N PHE A 270 -53.14 -5.32 25.69
CA PHE A 270 -54.47 -5.60 25.12
C PHE A 270 -55.51 -4.91 26.00
#